data_AF-A0A7J3SB95-F1
#
_entry.id   AF-A0A7J3SB95-F1
#
_cell.length_a   1.000
_cell.length_b   1.000
_cell.length_c   1.000
_cell.angle_alpha   90.00
_cell.angle_beta   90.00
_cell.angle_gamma   90.00
#
_symmetry.space_group_name_H-M   'P 1'
#
loop_
_entity.id
_entity.type
_entity.pdbx_description
1 polymer ?
#
loop_
_entity_poly.entity_id
_entity_poly.type
_entity_poly.pdbx_seq_one_letter_code
_entity_poly.pdbx_strand_id
1 'polypeptide(L)'
;SAKVSNVMVKALMAGIAYDSRKHAYLFRALVEMLRGEARPLTEGEYEMLGKTIAEHINVELKMMRDVEELIKVIGDERLKYVLRYILDDEKRHHALLLGLQEAVNRRELVTEFEWLNIIWKDVPFFF
;
A
#
# COMPACT_ATOMS: atom_id res chain seq x y z
N SER A 1 17.21 -15.23 -13.27
CA SER A 1 17.53 -14.13 -12.35
C SER A 1 19.04 -14.02 -12.20
N ALA A 2 19.59 -12.81 -12.07
CA ALA A 2 21.01 -12.63 -11.79
C ALA A 2 21.34 -13.26 -10.42
N LYS A 3 22.39 -14.10 -10.34
CA LYS A 3 22.89 -14.68 -9.08
C LYS A 3 23.71 -13.63 -8.31
N VAL A 4 23.03 -12.63 -7.76
CA VAL A 4 23.64 -11.66 -6.85
C VAL A 4 23.66 -12.27 -5.45
N SER A 5 24.77 -12.22 -4.72
CA SER A 5 24.89 -12.74 -3.34
C SER A 5 24.63 -11.68 -2.27
N ASN A 6 24.91 -10.40 -2.57
CA ASN A 6 24.75 -9.28 -1.65
C ASN A 6 23.28 -9.11 -1.21
N VAL A 7 23.05 -9.11 0.10
CA VAL A 7 21.71 -9.09 0.71
C VAL A 7 20.95 -7.80 0.41
N MET A 8 21.61 -6.64 0.49
CA MET A 8 20.97 -5.35 0.22
C MET A 8 20.56 -5.24 -1.26
N VAL A 9 21.44 -5.64 -2.18
CA VAL A 9 21.12 -5.63 -3.61
C VAL A 9 19.98 -6.59 -3.93
N LYS A 10 19.93 -7.77 -3.30
CA LYS A 10 18.79 -8.69 -3.44
C LYS A 10 17.48 -8.05 -2.98
N ALA A 11 17.48 -7.37 -1.83
CA ALA A 11 16.29 -6.71 -1.30
C ALA A 11 15.78 -5.61 -2.24
N LEU A 12 16.68 -4.76 -2.76
CA LEU A 12 16.33 -3.72 -3.72
C LEU A 12 15.75 -4.30 -5.02
N MET A 13 16.41 -5.32 -5.58
CA MET A 13 15.93 -5.97 -6.81
C MET A 13 14.59 -6.66 -6.61
N ALA A 14 14.36 -7.25 -5.43
CA ALA A 14 13.07 -7.83 -5.07
C ALA A 14 12.00 -6.73 -4.97
N GLY A 15 12.29 -5.60 -4.31
CA GLY A 15 11.40 -4.44 -4.24
C GLY A 15 10.94 -3.97 -5.61
N ILE A 16 11.87 -3.74 -6.53
CA ILE A 16 11.57 -3.34 -7.92
C ILE A 16 10.69 -4.38 -8.63
N ALA A 17 10.95 -5.67 -8.40
CA ALA A 17 10.13 -6.74 -8.98
C ALA A 17 8.71 -6.76 -8.39
N TYR A 18 8.55 -6.50 -7.08
CA TYR A 18 7.25 -6.37 -6.44
C TYR A 18 6.48 -5.16 -6.98
N ASP A 19 7.13 -4.01 -7.15
CA ASP A 19 6.52 -2.82 -7.74
C ASP A 19 6.09 -3.05 -9.18
N SER A 20 6.94 -3.69 -9.99
CA SER A 20 6.59 -4.04 -11.37
C SER A 20 5.36 -4.94 -11.43
N ARG A 21 5.24 -5.89 -10.49
CA ARG A 21 4.07 -6.76 -10.37
C ARG A 21 2.83 -5.99 -9.91
N LYS A 22 2.96 -5.10 -8.93
CA LYS A 22 1.90 -4.18 -8.50
C LYS A 22 1.37 -3.36 -9.68
N HIS A 23 2.25 -2.78 -10.49
CA HIS A 23 1.84 -2.03 -11.69
C HIS A 23 1.07 -2.90 -12.68
N ALA A 24 1.53 -4.14 -12.93
CA ALA A 24 0.83 -5.07 -13.82
C ALA A 24 -0.59 -5.40 -13.31
N TYR A 25 -0.76 -5.56 -11.99
CA TYR A 25 -2.08 -5.76 -11.39
C TYR A 25 -2.99 -4.54 -11.56
N LEU A 26 -2.47 -3.34 -11.33
CA LEU A 26 -3.23 -2.10 -11.54
C LEU A 26 -3.64 -1.93 -13.00
N PHE A 27 -2.73 -2.15 -13.95
CA PHE A 27 -3.06 -2.07 -15.39
C PHE A 27 -4.15 -3.06 -15.77
N ARG A 28 -4.07 -4.29 -15.26
CA ARG A 28 -5.11 -5.30 -15.50
C ARG A 28 -6.46 -4.88 -14.93
N ALA A 29 -6.50 -4.41 -13.69
CA ALA A 29 -7.73 -3.95 -13.04
C ALA A 29 -8.37 -2.78 -13.81
N LEU A 30 -7.55 -1.83 -14.29
CA LEU A 30 -8.03 -0.72 -15.13
C LEU A 30 -8.61 -1.21 -16.46
N VAL A 31 -8.01 -2.22 -17.10
CA VAL A 31 -8.54 -2.80 -18.34
C VAL A 31 -9.88 -3.51 -18.11
N GLU A 32 -9.99 -4.30 -17.04
CA GLU A 32 -11.24 -5.00 -16.67
C GLU A 32 -12.37 -3.99 -16.35
N MET A 33 -12.04 -2.93 -15.61
CA MET A 33 -12.95 -1.81 -15.33
C MET A 33 -13.44 -1.12 -16.62
N LEU A 34 -12.52 -0.76 -17.53
CA LEU A 34 -12.87 -0.11 -18.80
C LEU A 34 -13.71 -0.98 -19.74
N ARG A 35 -13.66 -2.31 -19.58
CA ARG A 35 -14.51 -3.26 -20.32
C ARG A 35 -15.86 -3.49 -19.66
N GLY A 36 -16.11 -2.94 -18.47
CA GLY A 36 -17.30 -3.22 -17.67
C GLY A 36 -17.36 -4.68 -17.18
N GLU A 37 -16.21 -5.34 -17.06
CA GLU A 37 -16.10 -6.73 -16.62
C GLU A 37 -15.89 -6.85 -15.10
N ALA A 38 -15.56 -5.74 -14.44
CA ALA A 38 -15.36 -5.74 -13.01
C ALA A 38 -16.71 -5.85 -12.28
N ARG A 39 -16.64 -6.54 -11.14
CA ARG A 39 -17.81 -6.97 -10.38
C ARG A 39 -17.84 -6.19 -9.08
N PRO A 40 -19.03 -5.74 -8.63
CA PRO A 40 -19.16 -5.17 -7.31
C PRO A 40 -18.79 -6.22 -6.26
N LEU A 41 -18.21 -5.77 -5.16
CA LEU A 41 -17.95 -6.61 -4.00
C LEU A 41 -19.28 -7.10 -3.40
N THR A 42 -19.31 -8.36 -3.01
CA THR A 42 -20.37 -8.94 -2.19
C THR A 42 -20.28 -8.47 -0.74
N GLU A 43 -21.36 -8.62 0.01
CA GLU A 43 -21.39 -8.27 1.44
C GLU A 43 -20.29 -8.99 2.26
N GLY A 44 -20.09 -10.29 1.99
CA GLY A 44 -19.02 -11.05 2.64
C GLY A 44 -17.62 -10.58 2.28
N GLU A 45 -17.42 -10.10 1.04
CA GLU A 45 -16.16 -9.50 0.62
C GLU A 45 -15.93 -8.14 1.28
N TYR A 46 -16.96 -7.31 1.45
CA TYR A 46 -16.85 -6.05 2.21
C TYR A 46 -16.47 -6.30 3.68
N GLU A 47 -17.07 -7.28 4.34
CA GLU A 47 -16.75 -7.61 5.73
C GLU A 47 -15.30 -8.11 5.86
N MET A 48 -14.87 -9.00 4.95
CA MET A 48 -13.50 -9.52 4.93
C MET A 48 -12.50 -8.40 4.66
N LEU A 49 -12.76 -7.56 3.65
CA LEU A 49 -11.92 -6.43 3.30
C LEU A 49 -11.78 -5.44 4.46
N GLY A 50 -12.89 -5.12 5.14
CA GLY A 50 -12.88 -4.25 6.32
C GLY A 50 -12.01 -4.79 7.45
N LYS A 51 -12.09 -6.10 7.73
CA LYS A 51 -11.23 -6.77 8.73
C LYS A 51 -9.75 -6.70 8.33
N THR A 52 -9.43 -7.06 7.09
CA THR A 52 -8.05 -7.03 6.58
C THR A 52 -7.45 -5.63 6.60
N ILE A 53 -8.21 -4.60 6.19
CA ILE A 53 -7.75 -3.21 6.24
C ILE A 53 -7.48 -2.78 7.68
N ALA A 54 -8.38 -3.08 8.62
CA ALA A 54 -8.21 -2.71 10.03
C ALA A 54 -6.98 -3.39 10.66
N GLU A 55 -6.70 -4.65 10.31
CA GLU A 55 -5.48 -5.34 10.74
C GLU A 55 -4.23 -4.65 10.20
N HIS A 56 -4.20 -4.35 8.90
CA HIS A 56 -3.06 -3.68 8.27
C HIS A 56 -2.82 -2.27 8.84
N ILE A 57 -3.85 -1.47 9.09
CA ILE A 57 -3.72 -0.14 9.73
C ILE A 57 -2.95 -0.25 11.06
N ASN A 58 -3.25 -1.26 11.88
CA ASN A 58 -2.57 -1.48 13.15
C ASN A 58 -1.12 -1.93 12.96
N VAL A 59 -0.85 -2.78 11.97
CA VAL A 59 0.52 -3.19 11.60
C VAL A 59 1.34 -1.98 11.17
N GLU A 60 0.82 -1.14 10.29
CA GLU A 60 1.52 0.06 9.82
C GLU A 60 1.82 1.04 10.96
N LEU A 61 0.84 1.30 11.83
CA LEU A 61 1.06 2.18 13.00
C LEU A 61 2.17 1.66 13.91
N LYS A 62 2.22 0.34 14.13
CA LYS A 62 3.28 -0.28 14.92
C LYS A 62 4.64 -0.13 14.22
N MET A 63 4.70 -0.41 12.92
CA MET A 63 5.94 -0.33 12.15
C MET A 63 6.48 1.10 12.08
N MET A 64 5.61 2.09 11.86
CA MET A 64 5.98 3.50 11.90
C MET A 64 6.61 3.90 13.25
N ARG A 65 5.98 3.52 14.37
CA ARG A 65 6.51 3.78 15.72
C ARG A 65 7.87 3.12 15.94
N ASP A 66 7.98 1.84 15.59
CA ASP A 66 9.22 1.07 15.77
C ASP A 66 10.37 1.69 14.93
N VAL A 67 10.10 2.10 13.69
CA VAL A 67 11.08 2.75 12.81
C VAL A 67 11.47 4.14 13.32
N GLU A 68 10.51 4.93 13.81
CA GLU A 68 10.78 6.25 14.40
C GLU A 68 11.68 6.15 15.63
N GLU A 69 11.45 5.18 16.52
CA GLU A 69 12.34 4.93 17.66
C GLU A 69 13.73 4.47 17.22
N LEU A 70 13.83 3.59 16.21
CA LEU A 70 15.12 3.16 15.65
C LEU A 70 15.93 4.32 15.09
N ILE A 71 15.29 5.26 14.38
CA ILE A 71 15.96 6.45 13.82
C ILE A 71 16.58 7.33 14.93
N LYS A 72 15.96 7.40 16.12
CA LYS A 72 16.47 8.20 17.25
C LYS A 72 17.74 7.61 17.86
N VAL A 73 17.86 6.28 17.91
CA VAL A 73 18.96 5.59 18.62
C VAL A 73 20.10 5.17 17.70
N ILE A 74 19.87 5.08 16.39
CA ILE A 74 20.88 4.63 15.45
C ILE A 74 21.94 5.72 15.19
N GLY A 75 23.21 5.36 15.26
CA GLY A 75 24.32 6.30 15.08
C GLY A 75 24.73 6.52 13.61
N ASP A 76 24.47 5.56 12.73
CA ASP A 76 24.88 5.63 11.32
C ASP A 76 23.82 6.33 10.46
N GLU A 77 24.16 7.51 9.94
CA GLU A 77 23.29 8.31 9.08
C GLU A 77 22.87 7.59 7.80
N ARG A 78 23.68 6.67 7.27
CA ARG A 78 23.33 5.90 6.06
C ARG A 78 22.16 4.97 6.33
N LEU A 79 22.12 4.39 7.53
CA LEU A 79 21.01 3.54 7.96
C LEU A 79 19.75 4.37 8.21
N LYS A 80 19.89 5.62 8.71
CA LYS A 80 18.76 6.54 8.84
C LYS A 80 18.11 6.86 7.50
N TYR A 81 18.87 7.01 6.41
CA TYR A 81 18.27 7.22 5.08
C TYR A 81 17.37 6.05 4.66
N VAL A 82 17.82 4.81 4.89
CA VAL A 82 17.02 3.62 4.57
C VAL A 82 15.78 3.54 5.46
N LEU A 83 15.92 3.81 6.76
CA LEU A 83 14.79 3.79 7.69
C LEU A 83 13.76 4.90 7.39
N ARG A 84 14.20 6.10 7.00
CA ARG A 84 13.30 7.17 6.54
C ARG A 84 12.56 6.78 5.27
N TYR A 85 13.25 6.17 4.31
CA TYR A 85 12.60 5.65 3.10
C TYR A 85 11.48 4.65 3.44
N ILE A 86 11.73 3.71 4.37
CA ILE A 86 10.72 2.76 4.83
C ILE A 86 9.56 3.49 5.53
N LEU A 87 9.87 4.41 6.45
CA LEU A 87 8.85 5.18 7.18
C LEU A 87 7.93 5.97 6.25
N ASP A 88 8.49 6.57 5.19
CA ASP A 88 7.72 7.32 4.21
C ASP A 88 6.85 6.40 3.34
N ASP A 89 7.24 5.15 3.14
CA ASP A 89 6.41 4.12 2.50
C ASP A 89 5.23 3.73 3.38
N GLU A 90 5.46 3.44 4.67
CA GLU A 90 4.38 3.06 5.58
C GLU A 90 3.38 4.20 5.83
N LYS A 91 3.84 5.45 5.83
CA LYS A 91 2.92 6.61 5.87
C LYS A 91 2.00 6.65 4.65
N ARG A 92 2.54 6.36 3.46
CA ARG A 92 1.75 6.31 2.21
C ARG A 92 0.77 5.14 2.23
N HIS A 93 1.22 3.95 2.65
CA HIS A 93 0.36 2.78 2.80
C HIS A 93 -0.76 3.02 3.82
N HIS A 94 -0.43 3.59 4.98
CA HIS A 94 -1.40 3.90 6.02
C HIS A 94 -2.47 4.88 5.53
N ALA A 95 -2.07 5.96 4.85
CA ALA A 95 -3.02 6.93 4.30
C ALA A 95 -3.96 6.30 3.25
N LEU A 96 -3.43 5.42 2.40
CA LEU A 96 -4.22 4.66 1.44
C LEU A 96 -5.23 3.73 2.13
N LEU A 97 -4.79 3.00 3.16
CA LEU A 97 -5.64 2.08 3.92
C LEU A 97 -6.78 2.82 4.64
N LEU A 98 -6.53 4.02 5.16
CA LEU A 98 -7.58 4.87 5.75
C LEU A 98 -8.64 5.27 4.70
N GLY A 99 -8.22 5.63 3.50
CA GLY A 99 -9.14 5.92 2.39
C GLY A 99 -9.99 4.70 2.02
N LEU A 100 -9.36 3.52 1.90
CA LEU A 100 -10.06 2.27 1.65
C LEU A 100 -11.03 1.90 2.77
N GLN A 101 -10.66 2.13 4.03
CA GLN A 101 -11.53 1.87 5.18
C GLN A 101 -12.78 2.73 5.14
N GLU A 102 -12.64 4.02 4.82
CA GLU A 102 -13.77 4.93 4.67
C GLU A 102 -14.70 4.49 3.53
N ALA A 103 -14.14 4.04 2.39
CA ALA A 103 -14.91 3.49 1.29
C ALA A 103 -15.75 2.27 1.71
N VAL A 104 -15.12 1.33 2.42
CA VAL A 104 -15.79 0.12 2.93
C VAL A 104 -16.88 0.46 3.94
N ASN A 105 -16.65 1.43 4.82
CA ASN A 105 -17.62 1.85 5.83
C ASN A 105 -18.87 2.52 5.23
N ARG A 106 -18.73 3.20 4.09
CA ARG A 106 -19.86 3.87 3.43
C ARG A 106 -20.86 2.90 2.80
N ARG A 107 -20.45 1.66 2.49
CA ARG A 107 -21.23 0.48 2.00
C ARG A 107 -22.15 0.67 0.78
N GLU A 108 -22.64 1.86 0.51
CA GLU A 108 -23.55 2.20 -0.56
C GLU A 108 -22.81 3.10 -1.55
N LEU A 109 -22.71 2.63 -2.80
CA LEU A 109 -22.26 3.41 -3.97
C LEU A 109 -20.77 3.69 -4.02
N VAL A 110 -19.91 2.67 -3.99
CA VAL A 110 -18.55 2.82 -4.54
C VAL A 110 -18.52 2.13 -5.89
N THR A 111 -18.81 2.89 -6.94
CA THR A 111 -18.51 2.50 -8.32
C THR A 111 -17.01 2.27 -8.48
N GLU A 112 -16.61 1.52 -9.51
CA GLU A 112 -15.20 1.25 -9.80
C GLU A 112 -14.38 2.55 -9.98
N PHE A 113 -15.02 3.60 -10.49
CA PHE A 113 -14.43 4.93 -10.60
C PHE A 113 -14.35 5.69 -9.27
N GLU A 114 -15.23 5.42 -8.31
CA GLU A 114 -15.14 6.00 -6.96
C GLU A 114 -13.98 5.41 -6.18
N TRP A 115 -13.65 4.13 -6.38
CA TRP A 115 -12.41 3.57 -5.86
C TRP A 115 -11.20 4.36 -6.35
N LEU A 116 -11.12 4.72 -7.64
CA LEU A 116 -10.02 5.53 -8.16
C LEU A 116 -9.95 6.93 -7.54
N ASN A 117 -11.09 7.56 -7.27
CA ASN A 117 -11.13 8.88 -6.61
C ASN A 117 -10.62 8.78 -5.16
N ILE A 118 -11.17 7.84 -4.39
CA ILE A 118 -10.78 7.66 -2.98
C ILE A 118 -9.29 7.33 -2.88
N ILE A 119 -8.82 6.47 -3.78
CA ILE A 119 -7.49 5.92 -3.71
C ILE A 119 -6.45 6.93 -4.24
N TRP A 120 -6.65 7.58 -5.40
CA TRP A 120 -5.64 8.44 -6.05
C TRP A 120 -5.93 9.95 -6.03
N LYS A 121 -7.17 10.39 -5.80
CA LYS A 121 -7.53 11.82 -5.78
C LYS A 121 -7.54 12.39 -4.36
N ASP A 122 -8.03 11.62 -3.41
CA ASP A 122 -8.26 12.08 -2.03
C ASP A 122 -7.14 11.68 -1.04
N VAL A 123 -6.19 10.81 -1.47
CA VAL A 123 -4.98 10.48 -0.70
C VAL A 123 -3.79 11.34 -1.19
N PRO A 124 -3.27 12.28 -0.37
CA PRO A 124 -2.41 13.38 -0.84
C PRO A 124 -0.94 13.01 -1.13
N PHE A 125 -0.61 11.78 -1.50
CA PHE A 125 0.79 11.32 -1.55
C PHE A 125 1.24 10.62 -2.85
N PHE A 126 0.48 10.73 -3.94
CA PHE A 126 0.85 10.14 -5.24
C PHE A 126 1.58 11.09 -6.21
N PHE A 127 2.17 12.17 -5.69
CA PHE A 127 3.05 13.08 -6.46
C PHE A 127 4.39 13.30 -5.77
#